data_AF-A0A523J8Y0-F1
#
_entry.id   AF-A0A523J8Y0-F1
#
_cell.length_a   1.000
_cell.length_b   1.000
_cell.length_c   1.000
_cell.angle_alpha   90.00
_cell.angle_beta   90.00
_cell.angle_gamma   90.00
#
_symmetry.space_group_name_H-M   'P 1'
#
loop_
_entity.id
_entity.type
_entity.pdbx_description
1 polymer ?
#
loop_
_entity_poly.entity_id
_entity_poly.type
_entity_poly.pdbx_seq_one_letter_code
_entity_poly.pdbx_strand_id
1 'polypeptide(L)' 'MKKYEYEILFYRKVNDKITWFFASKPKKKVGTSLIKILNSLGSKGWLASGTGNLDGGSITEVLLKREKKSKKKK' A
#
# COMPACT_ATOMS: atom_id res chain seq x y z
N MET A 1 -1.51 -17.76 17.10
CA MET A 1 -1.87 -17.21 15.77
C MET A 1 -1.25 -15.84 15.56
N LYS A 2 -0.60 -15.61 14.41
CA LYS A 2 -0.11 -14.27 14.02
C LYS A 2 -1.30 -13.40 13.59
N LYS A 3 -1.41 -12.18 14.13
CA LYS A 3 -2.41 -11.18 13.69
C LYS A 3 -1.77 -10.28 12.65
N TYR A 4 -2.47 -9.96 11.57
CA TYR A 4 -2.00 -9.08 10.51
C TYR A 4 -2.86 -7.81 10.43
N GLU A 5 -2.22 -6.70 10.07
CA GLU A 5 -2.88 -5.48 9.62
C GLU A 5 -2.76 -5.41 8.10
N TYR A 6 -3.81 -4.94 7.42
CA TYR A 6 -3.82 -4.78 5.97
C TYR A 6 -4.02 -3.31 5.61
N GLU A 7 -3.30 -2.86 4.59
CA GLU A 7 -3.50 -1.57 3.94
C GLU A 7 -3.51 -1.78 2.42
N ILE A 8 -4.25 -0.95 1.70
CA ILE A 8 -4.33 -1.02 0.25
C ILE A 8 -3.68 0.24 -0.34
N LEU A 9 -2.82 0.05 -1.33
CA LEU A 9 -2.22 1.12 -2.12
C LEU A 9 -2.83 1.10 -3.53
N PHE A 10 -3.51 2.17 -3.93
CA PHE A 10 -4.08 2.32 -5.26
C PHE A 10 -3.21 3.17 -6.15
N TYR A 11 -3.15 2.83 -7.43
CA TYR A 11 -2.55 3.57 -8.53
C TYR A 11 -3.64 4.05 -9.46
N ARG A 12 -3.56 5.31 -9.90
CA ARG A 12 -4.38 5.82 -11.00
C ARG A 12 -3.52 6.66 -11.93
N LYS A 13 -3.63 6.40 -13.24
CA LYS A 13 -3.06 7.28 -14.28
C LYS A 13 -4.09 8.34 -14.66
N VAL A 14 -3.74 9.62 -14.52
CA VAL A 14 -4.59 10.75 -14.92
C VAL A 14 -3.72 11.75 -15.69
N ASN A 15 -4.06 12.04 -16.95
CA ASN A 15 -3.34 13.00 -17.80
C ASN A 15 -1.81 12.79 -17.77
N ASP A 16 -1.38 11.55 -18.02
CA ASP A 16 0.01 11.08 -17.96
C ASP A 16 0.74 11.17 -16.61
N LYS A 17 0.03 11.59 -15.56
CA LYS A 17 0.55 11.57 -14.19
C LYS A 17 0.12 10.30 -13.46
N ILE A 18 1.08 9.64 -12.86
CA ILE A 18 0.87 8.48 -11.99
C ILE A 18 0.68 8.99 -10.56
N THR A 19 -0.46 8.66 -9.94
CA THR A 19 -0.70 8.98 -8.53
C THR A 19 -0.97 7.72 -7.73
N TRP A 20 -0.26 7.55 -6.62
CA TRP A 20 -0.51 6.49 -5.66
C TRP A 20 -1.28 7.01 -4.44
N PHE A 21 -2.20 6.20 -3.91
CA PHE A 21 -3.07 6.53 -2.78
C PHE A 21 -3.06 5.41 -1.75
N PHE A 22 -3.07 5.77 -0.46
CA PHE A 22 -3.34 4.81 0.60
C PHE A 22 -4.84 4.79 0.93
N ALA A 23 -5.50 3.65 0.71
CA ALA A 23 -6.91 3.46 1.00
C ALA A 23 -7.25 3.70 2.48
N SER A 24 -6.33 3.37 3.39
CA SER A 24 -6.51 3.56 4.84
C SER A 24 -6.18 4.98 5.32
N LYS A 25 -5.58 5.83 4.48
CA LYS A 25 -5.14 7.18 4.84
C LYS A 25 -5.67 8.17 3.80
N PRO A 26 -6.91 8.68 3.97
CA PRO A 26 -7.65 9.42 2.94
C PRO A 26 -7.02 10.74 2.46
N LYS A 27 -5.89 11.18 3.06
CA LYS A 27 -5.24 12.46 2.71
C LYS A 27 -3.79 12.34 2.26
N LYS A 28 -3.23 11.13 2.17
CA LYS A 28 -1.80 10.96 1.84
C LYS A 28 -1.64 10.45 0.41
N LYS A 29 -1.55 11.38 -0.54
CA LYS A 29 -1.05 11.10 -1.89
C LYS A 29 0.42 10.76 -1.77
N VAL A 30 0.80 9.58 -2.23
CA VAL A 30 2.19 9.13 -2.32
C VAL A 30 2.59 9.31 -3.79
N GLY A 31 3.67 10.05 -4.05
CA GLY A 31 4.06 10.51 -5.39
C GLY A 31 4.37 9.39 -6.40
N THR A 32 5.14 9.71 -7.44
CA THR A 32 5.22 8.92 -8.68
C THR A 32 6.07 7.63 -8.64
N SER A 33 6.83 7.35 -7.57
CA SER A 33 7.82 6.26 -7.58
C SER A 33 7.41 5.06 -6.71
N LEU A 34 6.79 4.05 -7.32
CA LEU A 34 6.32 2.83 -6.65
C LEU A 34 7.43 2.11 -5.88
N ILE A 35 8.60 1.89 -6.50
CA ILE A 35 9.72 1.17 -5.86
C ILE A 35 10.18 1.90 -4.58
N LYS A 36 10.30 3.23 -4.63
CA LYS A 36 10.65 4.03 -3.44
C LYS A 36 9.56 3.95 -2.36
N ILE A 37 8.29 3.93 -2.76
CA ILE A 37 7.16 3.77 -1.84
C ILE A 37 7.22 2.40 -1.16
N LEU A 38 7.32 1.32 -1.94
CA LEU A 38 7.40 -0.04 -1.43
C LEU A 38 8.63 -0.23 -0.53
N ASN A 39 9.79 0.34 -0.88
CA ASN A 39 10.99 0.30 -0.03
C ASN A 39 10.77 1.05 1.30
N SER A 40 10.15 2.24 1.27
CA SER A 40 9.83 3.00 2.49
C SER A 40 8.79 2.31 3.38
N LEU A 41 7.91 1.51 2.79
CA LEU A 41 6.90 0.72 3.49
C LEU A 41 7.51 -0.57 4.05
N GLY A 42 8.38 -1.22 3.29
CA GLY A 42 9.19 -2.36 3.70
C GLY A 42 10.01 -2.06 4.95
N SER A 43 10.69 -0.90 5.00
CA SER A 43 11.42 -0.47 6.20
C SER A 43 10.52 -0.20 7.42
N LYS A 44 9.22 0.00 7.21
CA LYS A 44 8.18 0.13 8.26
C LYS A 44 7.48 -1.19 8.60
N GLY A 45 7.95 -2.31 8.02
CA GLY A 45 7.43 -3.65 8.25
C GLY A 45 6.21 -4.03 7.42
N TRP A 46 5.85 -3.25 6.40
CA TRP A 46 4.80 -3.63 5.45
C TRP A 46 5.36 -4.51 4.34
N LEU A 47 4.62 -5.55 3.97
CA LEU A 47 4.96 -6.50 2.93
C LEU A 47 3.85 -6.51 1.88
N ALA A 48 4.19 -6.46 0.60
CA ALA A 48 3.21 -6.67 -0.45
C ALA A 48 2.72 -8.13 -0.42
N SER A 49 1.40 -8.33 -0.42
CA SER A 49 0.78 -9.66 -0.40
C SER A 49 -0.07 -9.96 -1.62
N GLY A 50 -0.35 -8.97 -2.47
CA GLY A 50 -1.09 -9.17 -3.70
C GLY A 50 -1.16 -7.91 -4.54
N THR A 51 -1.49 -8.08 -5.81
CA THR A 51 -1.74 -6.99 -6.76
C THR A 51 -3.01 -7.30 -7.56
N GLY A 52 -3.82 -6.29 -7.85
CA GLY A 52 -5.04 -6.42 -8.65
C GLY A 52 -5.19 -5.25 -9.61
N ASN A 53 -6.04 -5.41 -10.62
CA ASN A 53 -6.44 -4.33 -11.51
C ASN A 53 -7.93 -4.06 -11.31
N LEU A 54 -8.26 -2.80 -11.09
CA LEU A 54 -9.62 -2.31 -10.96
C LEU A 54 -9.96 -1.49 -12.21
N ASP A 55 -11.25 -1.39 -12.51
CA ASP A 55 -11.78 -0.52 -13.57
C ASP A 55 -11.12 -0.77 -14.94
N GLY A 56 -11.00 -2.04 -15.33
CA GLY A 56 -10.46 -2.43 -16.65
C GLY A 56 -8.98 -2.15 -16.86
N GLY A 57 -8.21 -1.91 -15.79
CA GLY A 57 -6.76 -1.68 -15.84
C GLY A 57 -6.33 -0.21 -15.73
N SER A 58 -7.28 0.71 -15.57
CA SER A 58 -7.01 2.13 -15.31
C SER A 58 -6.49 2.37 -13.88
N ILE A 59 -6.83 1.45 -12.96
CA ILE A 59 -6.46 1.48 -11.55
C ILE A 59 -5.76 0.17 -11.19
N THR A 60 -4.62 0.27 -10.49
CA THR A 60 -3.92 -0.91 -9.95
C THR A 60 -3.98 -0.85 -8.44
N GLU A 61 -4.27 -1.98 -7.82
CA GLU A 61 -4.30 -2.17 -6.38
C GLU A 61 -3.09 -2.99 -5.94
N VAL A 62 -2.45 -2.59 -4.85
CA VAL A 62 -1.45 -3.37 -4.14
C VAL A 62 -1.92 -3.60 -2.71
N LEU A 63 -2.13 -4.85 -2.35
CA LEU A 63 -2.45 -5.26 -0.99
C LEU A 63 -1.16 -5.35 -0.18
N LEU A 64 -1.12 -4.64 0.94
CA LEU A 64 -0.01 -4.63 1.88
C LEU A 64 -0.46 -5.28 3.18
N LYS A 65 0.38 -6.15 3.75
CA LYS A 65 0.19 -6.76 5.06
C LYS A 65 1.35 -6.43 5.99
N ARG A 66 1.07 -6.29 7.28
CA ARG A 66 2.07 -6.12 8.33
C ARG A 66 1.72 -7.01 9.51
N GLU A 67 2.73 -7.69 10.08
CA GLU A 67 2.52 -8.41 11.33
C GLU A 67 2.21 -7.42 12.46
N LYS A 68 1.07 -7.63 13.12
CA LYS A 68 0.68 -6.86 14.29
C LYS A 68 1.58 -7.35 15.43
N LYS A 69 2.62 -6.57 15.75
CA LYS A 69 3.41 -6.84 16.97
C LYS A 69 2.44 -6.78 18.14
N SER A 70 2.12 -7.93 18.72
CA SER A 70 1.48 -7.99 20.03
C SER A 70 2.35 -7.14 20.94
N LYS A 71 1.84 -5.99 21.40
CA LYS A 71 2.50 -5.25 22.47
C LYS A 71 2.61 -6.23 23.64
N LYS A 72 3.77 -6.86 23.83
CA LYS A 72 4.09 -7.49 25.11
C LYS A 72 4.01 -6.34 26.10
N LYS A 73 2.91 -6.26 26.87
CA LYS A 73 2.88 -5.47 28.08
C LYS A 73 4.06 -5.99 28.92
N LYS A 74 5.05 -5.14 29.12
CA LYS A 74 6.13 -5.38 30.07
C LYS A 74 5.62 -5.01 31.45
#